data_AF-A0A6L8QAZ3-F1
#
_entry.id   AF-A0A6L8QAZ3-F1
#
_cell.length_a   1.000
_cell.length_b   1.000
_cell.length_c   1.000
_cell.angle_alpha   90.00
_cell.angle_beta   90.00
_cell.angle_gamma   90.00
#
_symmetry.space_group_name_H-M   'P 1'
#
loop_
_entity.id
_entity.type
_entity.pdbx_description
1 polymer ?
#
loop_
_entity_poly.entity_id
_entity_poly.type
_entity_poly.pdbx_seq_one_letter_code
_entity_poly.pdbx_strand_id
1 'polypeptide(L)'
;MKSLLIFPPDWLPSEPYLSLPSLASVLRPAGHEVSQIDVNVEMYDLFFSPRFLEHVSQRIANELQFLQEVEQKRALNEEEQELMQRLLTCTPELFQQFSADVERAKGILRGKAFYDIDQLEWATNCLHQVMALISLGYYPAQICFPPIETDIVYKPFMSSEILESLDDDQINIYRDVYSMLIRPVMERERPMMVGISVVQQKQLIATFTFCKMIKEEFPGTHITLGGNIITRIRDTLPEMKGLWEWFDTAVVYEGESAYLKLTEAVKNGSKDLSQLPNLIYKDDEGIHTNKEVCSEALAELPPPDFDGLPLEKYFVPNLILPYLATRGCYWGRCTFCDHFQGYVEGFRTKQVDQIIGEIKHLKEKYGTRFFHFTDESYPPALFQKLSRRLIDDKLDIAWTTHMRFEESLLEEQVWKDVAESGCKYLHFGYESGNQRVLKLMDKATKLDAIETNLRMSSEAGIWNHPMGFFGFPG
;
A
#
# COMPACT_ATOMS: atom_id res chain seq x y z
N MET A 1 25.08 -7.81 -1.00
CA MET A 1 24.07 -8.89 -1.05
C MET A 1 22.95 -8.43 -1.95
N LYS A 2 22.33 -9.34 -2.68
CA LYS A 2 21.20 -9.04 -3.55
C LYS A 2 19.89 -9.27 -2.82
N SER A 3 19.08 -8.21 -2.73
CA SER A 3 17.81 -8.21 -2.02
C SER A 3 16.67 -7.81 -2.97
N LEU A 4 15.52 -8.47 -2.82
CA LEU A 4 14.28 -8.11 -3.49
C LEU A 4 13.28 -7.56 -2.47
N LEU A 5 12.81 -6.33 -2.68
CA LEU A 5 11.78 -5.70 -1.88
C LEU A 5 10.43 -5.80 -2.59
N ILE A 6 9.42 -6.30 -1.89
CA ILE A 6 8.09 -6.60 -2.42
C ILE A 6 7.04 -5.78 -1.66
N PHE A 7 6.21 -5.06 -2.41
CA PHE A 7 4.96 -4.49 -1.91
C PHE A 7 3.79 -5.36 -2.40
N PRO A 8 3.05 -6.03 -1.50
CA PRO A 8 1.98 -6.94 -1.87
C PRO A 8 0.73 -6.20 -2.41
N PRO A 9 -0.17 -6.91 -3.12
CA PRO A 9 -1.43 -6.38 -3.68
C PRO A 9 -2.42 -5.70 -2.72
N ASP A 10 -3.59 -5.31 -3.24
CA ASP A 10 -4.71 -4.72 -2.49
C ASP A 10 -4.39 -3.35 -1.85
N TRP A 11 -3.87 -2.44 -2.68
CA TRP A 11 -3.66 -1.04 -2.34
C TRP A 11 -4.11 -0.14 -3.51
N LEU A 12 -4.31 1.15 -3.27
CA LEU A 12 -4.66 2.11 -4.32
C LEU A 12 -3.50 2.28 -5.32
N PRO A 13 -3.66 1.95 -6.62
CA PRO A 13 -2.55 1.99 -7.57
C PRO A 13 -2.36 3.37 -8.21
N SER A 14 -2.48 4.44 -7.41
CA SER A 14 -2.29 5.84 -7.87
C SER A 14 -0.88 6.38 -7.67
N GLU A 15 -0.12 5.76 -6.77
CA GLU A 15 1.26 6.14 -6.46
C GLU A 15 2.00 4.95 -5.83
N PRO A 16 3.34 4.90 -5.92
CA PRO A 16 4.12 3.87 -5.22
C PRO A 16 3.91 3.97 -3.71
N TYR A 17 3.96 2.85 -3.01
CA TYR A 17 4.03 2.89 -1.55
C TYR A 17 5.45 3.21 -1.06
N LEU A 18 5.57 4.08 -0.06
CA LEU A 18 6.86 4.68 0.34
C LEU A 18 7.85 3.71 1.02
N SER A 19 7.40 2.57 1.55
CA SER A 19 8.26 1.67 2.33
C SER A 19 9.41 1.08 1.53
N LEU A 20 9.19 0.58 0.31
CA LEU A 20 10.29 -0.01 -0.48
C LEU A 20 11.32 1.07 -0.86
N PRO A 21 10.91 2.25 -1.38
CA PRO A 21 11.85 3.33 -1.67
C PRO A 21 12.65 3.81 -0.46
N SER A 22 12.06 3.77 0.74
CA SER A 22 12.74 4.15 1.99
C SER A 22 13.78 3.12 2.42
N LEU A 23 13.50 1.83 2.23
CA LEU A 23 14.48 0.77 2.48
C LEU A 23 15.60 0.78 1.41
N ALA A 24 15.23 0.97 0.14
CA ALA A 24 16.20 1.03 -0.97
C ALA A 24 17.20 2.18 -0.79
N SER A 25 16.74 3.33 -0.28
CA SER A 25 17.58 4.52 -0.10
C SER A 25 18.67 4.33 0.96
N VAL A 26 18.51 3.43 1.94
CA VAL A 26 19.56 3.10 2.93
C VAL A 26 20.41 1.89 2.53
N LEU A 27 19.82 0.93 1.81
CA LEU A 27 20.51 -0.30 1.41
C LEU A 27 21.50 -0.09 0.25
N ARG A 28 21.10 0.66 -0.78
CA ARG A 28 21.96 0.88 -1.97
C ARG A 28 23.25 1.63 -1.62
N PRO A 29 23.24 2.73 -0.84
CA PRO A 29 24.48 3.39 -0.41
C PRO A 29 25.40 2.51 0.46
N ALA A 30 24.84 1.53 1.18
CA ALA A 30 25.60 0.54 1.93
C ALA A 30 26.21 -0.58 1.06
N GLY A 31 26.04 -0.52 -0.28
CA GLY A 31 26.64 -1.47 -1.23
C GLY A 31 25.82 -2.73 -1.45
N HIS A 32 24.52 -2.72 -1.12
CA HIS A 32 23.61 -3.80 -1.47
C HIS A 32 23.00 -3.59 -2.87
N GLU A 33 22.82 -4.69 -3.60
CA GLU A 33 22.04 -4.69 -4.83
C GLU A 33 20.57 -4.86 -4.46
N VAL A 34 19.73 -3.89 -4.80
CA VAL A 34 18.32 -3.87 -4.40
C VAL A 34 17.42 -3.78 -5.63
N SER A 35 16.58 -4.78 -5.79
CA SER A 35 15.45 -4.77 -6.73
C SER A 35 14.18 -4.44 -5.96
N GLN A 36 13.26 -3.71 -6.58
CA GLN A 36 11.96 -3.36 -6.01
C GLN A 36 10.87 -3.88 -6.95
N ILE A 37 9.79 -4.42 -6.39
CA ILE A 37 8.59 -4.78 -7.13
C ILE A 37 7.36 -4.31 -6.35
N ASP A 38 6.58 -3.45 -6.99
CA ASP A 38 5.25 -3.08 -6.51
C ASP A 38 4.25 -4.05 -7.15
N VAL A 39 4.02 -5.19 -6.47
CA VAL A 39 3.14 -6.24 -7.00
C VAL A 39 1.70 -5.73 -7.09
N ASN A 40 1.32 -4.71 -6.30
CA ASN A 40 -0.01 -4.13 -6.38
C ASN A 40 -0.30 -3.50 -7.76
N VAL A 41 0.54 -2.56 -8.21
CA VAL A 41 0.32 -1.93 -9.51
C VAL A 41 0.56 -2.91 -10.67
N GLU A 42 1.52 -3.82 -10.52
CA GLU A 42 1.82 -4.82 -11.55
C GLU A 42 0.74 -5.90 -11.66
N MET A 43 0.08 -6.25 -10.56
CA MET A 43 -1.07 -7.17 -10.56
C MET A 43 -2.24 -6.56 -11.34
N TYR A 44 -2.61 -5.31 -11.09
CA TYR A 44 -3.69 -4.67 -11.84
C TYR A 44 -3.34 -4.54 -13.34
N ASP A 45 -2.11 -4.16 -13.66
CA ASP A 45 -1.65 -4.10 -15.05
C ASP A 45 -1.69 -5.48 -15.73
N LEU A 46 -1.31 -6.56 -15.01
CA LEU A 46 -1.43 -7.94 -15.47
C LEU A 46 -2.89 -8.35 -15.67
N PHE A 47 -3.76 -8.09 -14.69
CA PHE A 47 -5.18 -8.46 -14.74
C PHE A 47 -5.88 -7.84 -15.95
N PHE A 48 -5.48 -6.62 -16.32
CA PHE A 48 -5.96 -5.92 -17.50
C PHE A 48 -5.07 -6.15 -18.73
N SER A 49 -4.43 -7.32 -18.83
CA SER A 49 -3.62 -7.71 -20.00
C SER A 49 -4.31 -8.83 -20.80
N PRO A 50 -4.14 -8.87 -22.13
CA PRO A 50 -4.69 -9.93 -22.96
C PRO A 50 -4.29 -11.34 -22.47
N ARG A 51 -3.04 -11.49 -22.03
CA ARG A 51 -2.49 -12.75 -21.53
C ARG A 51 -3.24 -13.27 -20.30
N PHE A 52 -3.54 -12.40 -19.35
CA PHE A 52 -4.23 -12.83 -18.13
C PHE A 52 -5.72 -13.09 -18.39
N LEU A 53 -6.35 -12.29 -19.26
CA LEU A 53 -7.73 -12.52 -19.66
C LEU A 53 -7.91 -13.84 -20.40
N GLU A 54 -6.94 -14.25 -21.23
CA GLU A 54 -6.91 -15.58 -21.85
C GLU A 54 -6.79 -16.70 -20.80
N HIS A 55 -5.92 -16.54 -19.80
CA HIS A 55 -5.81 -17.46 -18.67
C HIS A 55 -7.13 -17.61 -17.90
N VAL A 56 -7.79 -16.49 -17.59
CA VAL A 56 -9.10 -16.49 -16.92
C VAL A 56 -10.18 -17.14 -17.79
N SER A 57 -10.17 -16.90 -19.11
CA SER A 57 -11.08 -17.53 -20.06
C SER A 57 -10.97 -19.06 -20.01
N GLN A 58 -9.74 -19.58 -19.97
CA GLN A 58 -9.51 -21.02 -19.84
C GLN A 58 -10.00 -21.57 -18.49
N ARG A 59 -9.81 -20.85 -17.39
CA ARG A 59 -10.34 -21.24 -16.06
C ARG A 59 -11.86 -21.32 -16.08
N ILE A 60 -12.54 -20.30 -16.63
CA ILE A 60 -14.00 -20.29 -16.77
C ILE A 60 -14.49 -21.46 -17.63
N ALA A 61 -13.81 -21.75 -18.75
CA ALA A 61 -14.17 -22.86 -19.61
C ALA A 61 -14.06 -24.22 -18.89
N ASN A 62 -13.00 -24.41 -18.09
CA ASN A 62 -12.80 -25.62 -17.30
C ASN A 62 -13.89 -25.78 -16.22
N GLU A 63 -14.22 -24.71 -15.51
CA GLU A 63 -15.26 -24.73 -14.47
C GLU A 63 -16.65 -25.00 -15.07
N LEU A 64 -16.96 -24.38 -16.20
CA LEU A 64 -18.21 -24.64 -16.92
C LEU A 64 -18.32 -26.10 -17.36
N GLN A 65 -17.24 -26.68 -17.90
CA GLN A 65 -17.21 -28.09 -18.26
C GLN A 65 -17.44 -28.98 -17.03
N PHE A 66 -16.81 -28.66 -15.90
CA PHE A 66 -17.01 -29.40 -14.65
C PHE A 66 -18.49 -29.37 -14.21
N LEU A 67 -19.13 -28.20 -14.18
CA LEU A 67 -20.53 -28.07 -13.80
C LEU A 67 -21.47 -28.84 -14.76
N GLN A 68 -21.19 -28.83 -16.06
CA GLN A 68 -21.94 -29.62 -17.04
C GLN A 68 -21.80 -31.13 -16.79
N GLU A 69 -20.62 -31.61 -16.43
CA GLU A 69 -20.39 -33.01 -16.07
C GLU A 69 -21.09 -33.38 -14.75
N VAL A 70 -21.16 -32.46 -13.79
CA VAL A 70 -21.92 -32.64 -12.54
C VAL A 70 -23.41 -32.71 -12.83
N GLU A 71 -23.94 -31.80 -13.67
CA GLU A 71 -25.36 -31.76 -14.07
C GLU A 71 -25.81 -33.07 -14.74
N GLN A 72 -24.94 -33.69 -15.55
CA GLN A 72 -25.20 -35.00 -16.15
C GLN A 72 -25.29 -36.13 -15.12
N LYS A 73 -24.65 -35.99 -13.95
CA LYS A 73 -24.59 -37.01 -12.89
C LYS A 73 -25.63 -36.78 -11.79
N ARG A 74 -25.96 -35.52 -11.48
CA ARG A 74 -26.95 -35.12 -10.46
C ARG A 74 -27.52 -33.74 -10.78
N ALA A 75 -28.67 -33.42 -10.19
CA ALA A 75 -29.16 -32.05 -10.21
C ALA A 75 -28.16 -31.10 -9.53
N LEU A 76 -27.90 -29.95 -10.17
CA LEU A 76 -27.15 -28.85 -9.58
C LEU A 76 -27.96 -28.19 -8.45
N ASN A 77 -27.27 -27.76 -7.40
CA ASN A 77 -27.90 -26.93 -6.36
C ASN A 77 -28.11 -25.49 -6.86
N GLU A 78 -28.78 -24.63 -6.08
CA GLU A 78 -29.11 -23.27 -6.50
C GLU A 78 -27.86 -22.42 -6.82
N GLU A 79 -26.81 -22.52 -6.02
CA GLU A 79 -25.55 -21.79 -6.21
C GLU A 79 -24.81 -22.25 -7.48
N GLU A 80 -24.76 -23.55 -7.72
CA GLU A 80 -24.16 -24.16 -8.92
C GLU A 80 -24.93 -23.78 -10.19
N GLN A 81 -26.27 -23.74 -10.11
CA GLN A 81 -27.11 -23.29 -11.22
C GLN A 81 -26.86 -21.82 -11.54
N GLU A 82 -26.82 -20.95 -10.52
CA GLU A 82 -26.55 -19.53 -10.69
C GLU A 82 -25.16 -19.29 -11.28
N LEU A 83 -24.14 -19.96 -10.74
CA LEU A 83 -22.78 -19.90 -11.24
C LEU A 83 -22.72 -20.36 -12.70
N MET A 84 -23.30 -21.51 -13.04
CA MET A 84 -23.32 -22.02 -14.41
C MET A 84 -23.98 -21.03 -15.37
N GLN A 85 -25.10 -20.39 -14.98
CA GLN A 85 -25.74 -19.36 -15.80
C GLN A 85 -24.82 -18.15 -16.03
N ARG A 86 -24.09 -17.70 -15.01
CA ARG A 86 -23.13 -16.60 -15.13
C ARG A 86 -21.95 -16.97 -16.03
N LEU A 87 -21.38 -18.17 -15.88
CA LEU A 87 -20.27 -18.64 -16.71
C LEU A 87 -20.66 -18.77 -18.18
N LEU A 88 -21.90 -19.21 -18.47
CA LEU A 88 -22.42 -19.29 -19.85
C LEU A 88 -22.47 -17.92 -20.57
N THR A 89 -22.50 -16.80 -19.84
CA THR A 89 -22.42 -15.46 -20.43
C THR A 89 -21.01 -15.03 -20.85
N CYS A 90 -19.98 -15.77 -20.43
CA CYS A 90 -18.58 -15.42 -20.63
C CYS A 90 -18.07 -15.98 -21.97
N THR A 91 -18.44 -15.36 -23.09
CA THR A 91 -18.06 -15.86 -24.43
C THR A 91 -16.67 -15.39 -24.87
N PRO A 92 -15.99 -16.09 -25.80
CA PRO A 92 -14.70 -15.65 -26.35
C PRO A 92 -14.75 -14.24 -26.95
N GLU A 93 -15.86 -13.84 -27.57
CA GLU A 93 -16.06 -12.50 -28.13
C GLU A 93 -16.06 -11.43 -27.03
N LEU A 94 -16.66 -11.73 -25.87
CA LEU A 94 -16.66 -10.84 -24.71
C LEU A 94 -15.24 -10.62 -24.18
N PHE A 95 -14.44 -11.68 -24.07
CA PHE A 95 -13.03 -11.59 -23.67
C PHE A 95 -12.21 -10.75 -24.66
N GLN A 96 -12.44 -10.93 -25.97
CA GLN A 96 -11.77 -10.14 -27.00
C GLN A 96 -12.16 -8.65 -26.92
N GLN A 97 -13.45 -8.36 -26.71
CA GLN A 97 -13.93 -7.00 -26.52
C GLN A 97 -13.29 -6.36 -25.29
N PHE A 98 -13.34 -7.03 -24.13
CA PHE A 98 -12.78 -6.49 -22.90
C PHE A 98 -11.27 -6.26 -23.01
N SER A 99 -10.54 -7.15 -23.67
CA SER A 99 -9.11 -6.98 -23.92
C SER A 99 -8.79 -5.67 -24.67
N ALA A 100 -9.61 -5.28 -25.65
CA ALA A 100 -9.47 -4.00 -26.33
C ALA A 100 -9.91 -2.80 -25.47
N ASP A 101 -11.04 -2.95 -24.76
CA ASP A 101 -11.60 -1.87 -23.94
C ASP A 101 -10.70 -1.53 -22.73
N VAL A 102 -10.06 -2.51 -22.10
CA VAL A 102 -9.16 -2.26 -20.96
C VAL A 102 -7.87 -1.53 -21.35
N GLU A 103 -7.31 -1.80 -22.52
CA GLU A 103 -6.15 -1.03 -23.00
C GLU A 103 -6.52 0.44 -23.21
N ARG A 104 -7.71 0.69 -23.76
CA ARG A 104 -8.25 2.06 -23.85
C ARG A 104 -8.50 2.67 -22.48
N ALA A 105 -9.09 1.92 -21.54
CA ALA A 105 -9.35 2.39 -20.18
C ALA A 105 -8.06 2.76 -19.43
N LYS A 106 -7.01 1.92 -19.53
CA LYS A 106 -5.66 2.24 -19.01
C LYS A 106 -5.11 3.52 -19.63
N GLY A 107 -5.25 3.69 -20.95
CA GLY A 107 -4.85 4.91 -21.65
C GLY A 107 -5.58 6.17 -21.18
N ILE A 108 -6.86 6.06 -20.81
CA ILE A 108 -7.64 7.16 -20.22
C ILE A 108 -7.10 7.49 -18.82
N LEU A 109 -6.98 6.49 -17.94
CA LEU A 109 -6.55 6.67 -16.55
C LEU A 109 -5.13 7.23 -16.43
N ARG A 110 -4.23 6.82 -17.33
CA ARG A 110 -2.83 7.27 -17.40
C ARG A 110 -2.61 8.51 -18.25
N GLY A 111 -3.67 9.05 -18.86
CA GLY A 111 -3.58 10.10 -19.88
C GLY A 111 -4.42 11.34 -19.57
N LYS A 112 -4.34 12.36 -20.42
CA LYS A 112 -5.10 13.61 -20.25
C LYS A 112 -6.61 13.43 -20.26
N ALA A 113 -7.11 12.34 -20.86
CA ALA A 113 -8.52 11.99 -20.87
C ALA A 113 -9.07 11.66 -19.47
N PHE A 114 -8.19 11.40 -18.48
CA PHE A 114 -8.57 11.26 -17.08
C PHE A 114 -9.42 12.44 -16.56
N TYR A 115 -9.17 13.65 -17.07
CA TYR A 115 -9.89 14.86 -16.63
C TYR A 115 -11.23 15.08 -17.33
N ASP A 116 -11.61 14.20 -18.25
CA ASP A 116 -12.94 14.14 -18.87
C ASP A 116 -13.80 13.14 -18.09
N ILE A 117 -14.85 13.65 -17.44
CA ILE A 117 -15.65 12.86 -16.50
C ILE A 117 -16.34 11.66 -17.16
N ASP A 118 -16.85 11.82 -18.38
CA ASP A 118 -17.57 10.75 -19.09
C ASP A 118 -16.59 9.65 -19.51
N GLN A 119 -15.39 10.03 -19.92
CA GLN A 119 -14.34 9.08 -20.27
C GLN A 119 -13.78 8.36 -19.04
N LEU A 120 -13.59 9.07 -17.93
CA LEU A 120 -13.13 8.49 -16.66
C LEU A 120 -14.16 7.50 -16.10
N GLU A 121 -15.44 7.87 -16.11
CA GLU A 121 -16.53 6.98 -15.68
C GLU A 121 -16.59 5.72 -16.55
N TRP A 122 -16.54 5.86 -17.87
CA TRP A 122 -16.50 4.71 -18.78
C TRP A 122 -15.29 3.80 -18.52
N ALA A 123 -14.10 4.38 -18.37
CA ALA A 123 -12.87 3.63 -18.13
C ALA A 123 -12.94 2.86 -16.81
N THR A 124 -13.41 3.51 -15.73
CA THR A 124 -13.55 2.90 -14.40
C THR A 124 -14.56 1.75 -14.43
N ASN A 125 -15.72 1.96 -15.06
CA ASN A 125 -16.74 0.92 -15.22
C ASN A 125 -16.23 -0.26 -16.04
N CYS A 126 -15.45 -0.01 -17.10
CA CYS A 126 -14.80 -1.07 -17.88
C CYS A 126 -13.87 -1.93 -17.00
N LEU A 127 -13.00 -1.30 -16.19
CA LEU A 127 -12.12 -2.03 -15.28
C LEU A 127 -12.91 -2.85 -14.26
N HIS A 128 -13.98 -2.30 -13.67
CA HIS A 128 -14.84 -3.03 -12.73
C HIS A 128 -15.53 -4.24 -13.37
N GLN A 129 -16.01 -4.12 -14.61
CA GLN A 129 -16.60 -5.24 -15.35
C GLN A 129 -15.59 -6.36 -15.61
N VAL A 130 -14.35 -6.00 -15.97
CA VAL A 130 -13.29 -6.99 -16.15
C VAL A 130 -12.93 -7.66 -14.83
N MET A 131 -12.85 -6.92 -13.72
CA MET A 131 -12.62 -7.53 -12.40
C MET A 131 -13.74 -8.49 -11.99
N ALA A 132 -15.00 -8.18 -12.33
CA ALA A 132 -16.13 -9.10 -12.11
C ALA A 132 -16.00 -10.38 -12.96
N LEU A 133 -15.49 -10.28 -14.19
CA LEU A 133 -15.18 -11.45 -15.03
C LEU A 133 -14.03 -12.27 -14.45
N ILE A 134 -12.97 -11.64 -13.95
CA ILE A 134 -11.87 -12.33 -13.27
C ILE A 134 -12.42 -13.06 -12.04
N SER A 135 -13.27 -12.42 -11.23
CA SER A 135 -13.92 -13.02 -10.06
C SER A 135 -14.68 -14.32 -10.40
N LEU A 136 -15.29 -14.41 -11.57
CA LEU A 136 -15.95 -15.64 -12.03
C LEU A 136 -14.95 -16.80 -12.26
N GLY A 137 -13.75 -16.51 -12.75
CA GLY A 137 -12.70 -17.51 -12.95
C GLY A 137 -12.04 -18.02 -11.66
N TYR A 138 -12.32 -17.35 -10.53
CA TYR A 138 -11.83 -17.73 -9.18
C TYR A 138 -13.00 -17.81 -8.18
N TYR A 139 -14.22 -18.07 -8.64
CA TYR A 139 -15.40 -18.11 -7.79
C TYR A 139 -15.17 -19.05 -6.59
N PRO A 140 -15.51 -18.63 -5.35
CA PRO A 140 -16.33 -17.47 -4.98
C PRO A 140 -15.56 -16.18 -4.67
N ALA A 141 -14.26 -16.08 -4.99
CA ALA A 141 -13.49 -14.86 -4.75
C ALA A 141 -14.09 -13.64 -5.47
N GLN A 142 -14.17 -12.52 -4.76
CA GLN A 142 -14.55 -11.21 -5.29
C GLN A 142 -13.32 -10.33 -5.39
N ILE A 143 -12.77 -10.25 -6.60
CA ILE A 143 -11.54 -9.51 -6.87
C ILE A 143 -11.95 -8.13 -7.36
N CYS A 144 -11.44 -7.07 -6.73
CA CYS A 144 -11.97 -5.72 -6.94
C CYS A 144 -10.88 -4.72 -7.33
N PHE A 145 -11.29 -3.73 -8.13
CA PHE A 145 -10.46 -2.56 -8.42
C PHE A 145 -10.87 -1.43 -7.46
N PRO A 146 -9.91 -0.71 -6.86
CA PRO A 146 -10.19 0.34 -5.89
C PRO A 146 -11.18 1.39 -6.41
N PRO A 147 -11.99 2.02 -5.53
CA PRO A 147 -11.91 1.95 -4.07
C PRO A 147 -12.61 0.74 -3.44
N ILE A 148 -13.17 -0.18 -4.26
CA ILE A 148 -13.77 -1.42 -3.76
C ILE A 148 -12.64 -2.37 -3.40
N GLU A 149 -12.72 -2.94 -2.20
CA GLU A 149 -11.70 -3.85 -1.70
C GLU A 149 -11.94 -5.29 -2.17
N THR A 150 -10.87 -6.02 -2.48
CA THR A 150 -10.94 -7.47 -2.75
C THR A 150 -11.44 -8.22 -1.51
N ASP A 151 -12.30 -9.22 -1.73
CA ASP A 151 -12.81 -10.15 -0.74
C ASP A 151 -12.61 -11.58 -1.25
N ILE A 152 -11.61 -12.25 -0.68
CA ILE A 152 -11.44 -13.69 -0.84
C ILE A 152 -12.03 -14.34 0.40
N VAL A 153 -12.83 -15.39 0.23
CA VAL A 153 -13.73 -15.98 1.26
C VAL A 153 -13.05 -16.24 2.63
N TYR A 154 -11.73 -16.34 2.64
CA TYR A 154 -10.89 -16.49 3.81
C TYR A 154 -10.76 -15.24 4.68
N LYS A 155 -10.79 -15.45 5.99
CA LYS A 155 -10.58 -14.41 7.00
C LYS A 155 -9.08 -14.18 7.24
N PRO A 156 -8.52 -13.01 6.86
CA PRO A 156 -7.08 -12.74 7.01
C PRO A 156 -6.62 -12.56 8.46
N PHE A 157 -7.53 -12.63 9.43
CA PHE A 157 -7.23 -12.58 10.86
C PHE A 157 -7.20 -13.96 11.54
N MET A 158 -7.54 -15.04 10.82
CA MET A 158 -7.52 -16.40 11.34
C MET A 158 -6.37 -17.17 10.70
N SER A 159 -5.35 -17.53 11.49
CA SER A 159 -4.18 -18.26 10.99
C SER A 159 -4.54 -19.58 10.31
N SER A 160 -5.61 -20.26 10.76
CA SER A 160 -6.11 -21.49 10.13
C SER A 160 -6.63 -21.25 8.71
N GLU A 161 -7.39 -20.17 8.49
CA GLU A 161 -7.94 -19.86 7.17
C GLU A 161 -6.86 -19.31 6.23
N ILE A 162 -5.88 -18.55 6.77
CA ILE A 162 -4.69 -18.19 6.00
C ILE A 162 -4.00 -19.45 5.50
N LEU A 163 -3.70 -20.42 6.38
CA LEU A 163 -3.02 -21.66 6.01
C LEU A 163 -3.80 -22.48 4.98
N GLU A 164 -5.12 -22.57 5.13
CA GLU A 164 -6.01 -23.24 4.16
C GLU A 164 -5.94 -22.58 2.78
N SER A 165 -5.96 -21.24 2.73
CA SER A 165 -5.90 -20.49 1.47
C SER A 165 -4.59 -20.71 0.69
N LEU A 166 -3.49 -21.09 1.34
CA LEU A 166 -2.18 -21.15 0.69
C LEU A 166 -2.07 -22.28 -0.33
N ASP A 167 -2.89 -23.34 -0.21
CA ASP A 167 -2.94 -24.50 -1.10
C ASP A 167 -4.14 -24.47 -2.08
N ASP A 168 -4.98 -23.43 -2.03
CA ASP A 168 -6.18 -23.36 -2.86
C ASP A 168 -5.86 -22.80 -4.25
N ASP A 169 -5.69 -23.69 -5.24
CA ASP A 169 -5.48 -23.31 -6.65
C ASP A 169 -6.77 -22.80 -7.36
N GLN A 170 -7.95 -22.95 -6.74
CA GLN A 170 -9.24 -22.54 -7.28
C GLN A 170 -9.54 -21.07 -6.95
N ILE A 171 -9.39 -20.68 -5.69
CA ILE A 171 -9.85 -19.40 -5.12
C ILE A 171 -8.67 -18.41 -4.97
N ASN A 172 -7.48 -18.88 -4.60
CA ASN A 172 -6.35 -18.01 -4.30
C ASN A 172 -5.64 -17.53 -5.58
N ILE A 173 -6.16 -16.45 -6.16
CA ILE A 173 -5.58 -15.78 -7.34
C ILE A 173 -4.12 -15.36 -7.15
N TYR A 174 -3.65 -15.14 -5.92
CA TYR A 174 -2.28 -14.70 -5.68
C TYR A 174 -1.25 -15.76 -6.06
N ARG A 175 -1.64 -17.04 -6.20
CA ARG A 175 -0.77 -18.10 -6.73
C ARG A 175 -0.43 -17.87 -8.21
N ASP A 176 -1.40 -17.40 -9.00
CA ASP A 176 -1.18 -16.98 -10.39
C ASP A 176 -0.39 -15.66 -10.46
N VAL A 177 -0.67 -14.71 -9.56
CA VAL A 177 0.13 -13.47 -9.44
C VAL A 177 1.60 -13.78 -9.14
N TYR A 178 1.88 -14.68 -8.19
CA TYR A 178 3.23 -15.14 -7.90
C TYR A 178 3.89 -15.74 -9.15
N SER A 179 3.20 -16.70 -9.78
CA SER A 179 3.73 -17.46 -10.93
C SER A 179 4.05 -16.56 -12.12
N MET A 180 3.24 -15.52 -12.34
CA MET A 180 3.38 -14.64 -13.50
C MET A 180 4.27 -13.41 -13.24
N LEU A 181 4.35 -12.90 -12.00
CA LEU A 181 5.10 -11.68 -11.68
C LEU A 181 6.34 -11.92 -10.81
N ILE A 182 6.22 -12.67 -9.71
CA ILE A 182 7.29 -12.79 -8.71
C ILE A 182 8.28 -13.87 -9.11
N ARG A 183 7.80 -15.06 -9.49
CA ARG A 183 8.65 -16.19 -9.87
C ARG A 183 9.66 -15.83 -10.98
N PRO A 184 9.29 -15.16 -12.08
CA PRO A 184 10.27 -14.78 -13.12
C PRO A 184 11.36 -13.85 -12.58
N VAL A 185 11.03 -12.97 -11.62
CA VAL A 185 12.01 -12.10 -10.96
C VAL A 185 12.90 -12.92 -10.05
N MET A 186 12.37 -13.86 -9.27
CA MET A 186 13.16 -14.77 -8.44
C MET A 186 14.13 -15.63 -9.27
N GLU A 187 13.69 -16.14 -10.42
CA GLU A 187 14.51 -16.96 -11.32
C GLU A 187 15.66 -16.16 -11.94
N ARG A 188 15.38 -14.92 -12.36
CA ARG A 188 16.35 -14.01 -12.99
C ARG A 188 17.32 -13.39 -11.99
N GLU A 189 16.78 -12.88 -10.88
CA GLU A 189 17.54 -12.08 -9.94
C GLU A 189 18.25 -12.96 -8.90
N ARG A 190 17.68 -14.11 -8.52
CA ARG A 190 18.19 -15.01 -7.46
C ARG A 190 18.58 -14.23 -6.19
N PRO A 191 17.65 -13.44 -5.59
CA PRO A 191 17.96 -12.68 -4.39
C PRO A 191 18.28 -13.63 -3.23
N MET A 192 19.25 -13.25 -2.39
CA MET A 192 19.53 -13.98 -1.15
C MET A 192 18.52 -13.62 -0.06
N MET A 193 17.92 -12.44 -0.16
CA MET A 193 16.97 -11.92 0.81
C MET A 193 15.76 -11.30 0.12
N VAL A 194 14.57 -11.56 0.65
CA VAL A 194 13.31 -10.95 0.23
C VAL A 194 12.72 -10.19 1.42
N GLY A 195 12.45 -8.90 1.24
CA GLY A 195 11.71 -8.09 2.21
C GLY A 195 10.29 -7.83 1.72
N ILE A 196 9.27 -8.13 2.51
CA ILE A 196 7.87 -7.89 2.14
C ILE A 196 7.25 -6.88 3.12
N SER A 197 6.76 -5.76 2.58
CA SER A 197 6.17 -4.67 3.38
C SER A 197 4.64 -4.79 3.44
N VAL A 198 4.10 -5.26 4.55
CA VAL A 198 2.66 -5.47 4.78
C VAL A 198 2.04 -4.29 5.55
N VAL A 199 1.16 -3.55 4.89
CA VAL A 199 0.63 -2.27 5.40
C VAL A 199 -0.88 -2.29 5.61
N GLN A 200 -1.59 -3.21 4.95
CA GLN A 200 -3.01 -3.48 5.18
C GLN A 200 -3.24 -4.95 5.55
N GLN A 201 -4.31 -5.22 6.30
CA GLN A 201 -4.62 -6.59 6.73
C GLN A 201 -4.94 -7.51 5.55
N LYS A 202 -5.56 -6.97 4.49
CA LYS A 202 -5.92 -7.74 3.27
C LYS A 202 -4.70 -8.30 2.54
N GLN A 203 -3.54 -7.67 2.70
CA GLN A 203 -2.28 -8.12 2.12
C GLN A 203 -1.74 -9.42 2.72
N LEU A 204 -2.26 -9.88 3.87
CA LEU A 204 -1.70 -11.05 4.57
C LEU A 204 -1.80 -12.32 3.73
N ILE A 205 -2.92 -12.57 3.05
CA ILE A 205 -3.09 -13.80 2.27
C ILE A 205 -2.14 -13.82 1.08
N ALA A 206 -2.05 -12.73 0.31
CA ALA A 206 -1.06 -12.59 -0.76
C ALA A 206 0.37 -12.77 -0.22
N THR A 207 0.69 -12.12 0.90
CA THR A 207 2.02 -12.17 1.53
C THR A 207 2.42 -13.60 1.88
N PHE A 208 1.57 -14.34 2.61
CA PHE A 208 1.89 -15.70 3.03
C PHE A 208 1.88 -16.68 1.85
N THR A 209 1.05 -16.43 0.82
CA THR A 209 1.10 -17.17 -0.45
C THR A 209 2.47 -17.02 -1.11
N PHE A 210 2.96 -15.78 -1.24
CA PHE A 210 4.29 -15.52 -1.80
C PHE A 210 5.40 -16.13 -0.95
N CYS A 211 5.33 -15.98 0.38
CA CYS A 211 6.30 -16.57 1.29
C CYS A 211 6.43 -18.08 1.09
N LYS A 212 5.29 -18.79 1.07
CA LYS A 212 5.25 -20.24 0.87
C LYS A 212 5.85 -20.64 -0.47
N MET A 213 5.36 -20.07 -1.56
CA MET A 213 5.81 -20.45 -2.90
C MET A 213 7.30 -20.12 -3.13
N ILE A 214 7.79 -19.01 -2.57
CA ILE A 214 9.23 -18.69 -2.57
C ILE A 214 10.01 -19.75 -1.78
N LYS A 215 9.56 -20.16 -0.58
CA LYS A 215 10.27 -21.17 0.21
C LYS A 215 10.27 -22.55 -0.45
N GLU A 216 9.20 -22.93 -1.13
CA GLU A 216 9.11 -24.20 -1.87
C GLU A 216 10.05 -24.24 -3.08
N GLU A 217 10.13 -23.15 -3.86
CA GLU A 217 10.93 -23.10 -5.09
C GLU A 217 12.37 -22.59 -4.88
N PHE A 218 12.60 -21.76 -3.86
CA PHE A 218 13.87 -21.10 -3.54
C PHE A 218 14.19 -21.18 -2.03
N PRO A 219 14.35 -22.39 -1.46
CA PRO A 219 14.44 -22.60 -0.01
C PRO A 219 15.62 -21.90 0.70
N GLY A 220 16.66 -21.53 -0.04
CA GLY A 220 17.81 -20.78 0.49
C GLY A 220 17.56 -19.27 0.66
N THR A 221 16.40 -18.76 0.26
CA THR A 221 16.07 -17.32 0.36
C THR A 221 15.68 -16.98 1.79
N HIS A 222 16.32 -15.95 2.36
CA HIS A 222 15.91 -15.36 3.64
C HIS A 222 14.72 -14.42 3.41
N ILE A 223 13.57 -14.68 4.04
CA ILE A 223 12.36 -13.89 3.90
C ILE A 223 12.11 -13.11 5.18
N THR A 224 11.97 -11.80 5.04
CA THR A 224 11.69 -10.86 6.13
C THR A 224 10.37 -10.15 5.89
N LEU A 225 9.47 -10.22 6.85
CA LEU A 225 8.25 -9.41 6.86
C LEU A 225 8.49 -8.08 7.57
N GLY A 226 7.78 -7.03 7.17
CA GLY A 226 7.76 -5.75 7.87
C GLY A 226 6.52 -4.94 7.52
N GLY A 227 6.47 -3.70 7.96
CA GLY A 227 5.34 -2.80 7.71
C GLY A 227 4.33 -2.74 8.86
N ASN A 228 3.36 -1.84 8.72
CA ASN A 228 2.48 -1.43 9.82
C ASN A 228 1.69 -2.62 10.42
N ILE A 229 1.20 -3.55 9.59
CA ILE A 229 0.44 -4.70 10.10
C ILE A 229 1.32 -5.60 10.95
N ILE A 230 2.54 -5.89 10.50
CA ILE A 230 3.51 -6.72 11.24
C ILE A 230 3.81 -6.08 12.61
N THR A 231 3.98 -4.77 12.66
CA THR A 231 4.16 -4.01 13.91
C THR A 231 2.95 -4.11 14.84
N ARG A 232 1.72 -4.05 14.30
CA ARG A 232 0.48 -4.13 15.07
C ARG A 232 0.23 -5.53 15.65
N ILE A 233 0.66 -6.57 14.95
CA ILE A 233 0.53 -7.96 15.41
C ILE A 233 1.79 -8.49 16.07
N ARG A 234 2.81 -7.66 16.35
CA ARG A 234 4.11 -8.09 16.89
C ARG A 234 4.02 -8.97 18.16
N ASP A 235 3.00 -8.73 18.98
CA ASP A 235 2.82 -9.43 20.26
C ASP A 235 2.18 -10.81 20.06
N THR A 236 1.39 -11.00 18.98
CA THR A 236 0.72 -12.26 18.65
C THR A 236 1.43 -13.05 17.55
N LEU A 237 2.25 -12.40 16.71
CA LEU A 237 2.97 -13.03 15.60
C LEU A 237 3.83 -14.22 16.07
N PRO A 238 4.59 -14.16 17.18
CA PRO A 238 5.36 -15.31 17.67
C PRO A 238 4.51 -16.53 18.03
N GLU A 239 3.23 -16.33 18.35
CA GLU A 239 2.29 -17.41 18.70
C GLU A 239 1.78 -18.14 17.45
N MET A 240 1.87 -17.53 16.27
CA MET A 240 1.38 -18.06 14.99
C MET A 240 2.36 -19.06 14.36
N LYS A 241 2.77 -20.09 15.12
CA LYS A 241 3.87 -21.01 14.78
C LYS A 241 3.82 -21.60 13.36
N GLY A 242 2.63 -21.93 12.84
CA GLY A 242 2.48 -22.49 11.48
C GLY A 242 2.85 -21.52 10.36
N LEU A 243 2.77 -20.20 10.58
CA LEU A 243 3.14 -19.22 9.57
C LEU A 243 4.67 -19.06 9.46
N TRP A 244 5.40 -19.29 10.56
CA TRP A 244 6.86 -19.21 10.62
C TRP A 244 7.59 -20.35 9.88
N GLU A 245 6.86 -21.22 9.19
CA GLU A 245 7.44 -22.15 8.20
C GLU A 245 7.83 -21.43 6.91
N TRP A 246 7.18 -20.30 6.63
CA TRP A 246 7.26 -19.63 5.33
C TRP A 246 8.11 -18.35 5.35
N PHE A 247 8.56 -17.88 6.51
CA PHE A 247 9.45 -16.72 6.64
C PHE A 247 10.39 -16.86 7.84
N ASP A 248 11.48 -16.08 7.85
CA ASP A 248 12.58 -16.27 8.81
C ASP A 248 12.62 -15.16 9.88
N THR A 249 12.31 -13.93 9.49
CA THR A 249 12.35 -12.77 10.39
C THR A 249 11.22 -11.79 10.15
N ALA A 250 10.93 -10.96 11.14
CA ALA A 250 10.00 -9.85 11.04
C ALA A 250 10.62 -8.59 11.66
N VAL A 251 10.61 -7.48 10.92
CA VAL A 251 11.01 -6.16 11.41
C VAL A 251 9.76 -5.39 11.82
N VAL A 252 9.72 -4.94 13.07
CA VAL A 252 8.60 -4.20 13.66
C VAL A 252 8.98 -2.74 13.91
N TYR A 253 7.99 -1.86 14.04
CA TYR A 253 8.18 -0.41 14.12
C TYR A 253 8.87 0.17 12.87
N GLU A 254 9.88 1.01 13.06
CA GLU A 254 10.66 1.62 11.99
C GLU A 254 11.76 0.68 11.51
N GLY A 255 11.96 0.64 10.19
CA GLY A 255 12.64 -0.49 9.55
C GLY A 255 13.98 -0.17 8.91
N GLU A 256 14.31 1.09 8.62
CA GLU A 256 15.45 1.43 7.77
C GLU A 256 16.78 0.95 8.35
N SER A 257 17.11 1.35 9.57
CA SER A 257 18.33 0.94 10.26
C SER A 257 18.29 -0.53 10.66
N ALA A 258 17.15 -1.02 11.13
CA ALA A 258 16.98 -2.41 11.58
C ALA A 258 17.15 -3.41 10.43
N TYR A 259 16.50 -3.14 9.30
CA TYR A 259 16.57 -3.97 8.09
C TYR A 259 17.95 -3.91 7.45
N LEU A 260 18.63 -2.76 7.44
CA LEU A 260 20.01 -2.65 6.99
C LEU A 260 20.96 -3.52 7.83
N LYS A 261 20.87 -3.43 9.16
CA LYS A 261 21.69 -4.26 10.07
C LYS A 261 21.38 -5.75 9.90
N LEU A 262 20.11 -6.12 9.73
CA LEU A 262 19.71 -7.49 9.44
C LEU A 262 20.29 -7.98 8.10
N THR A 263 20.22 -7.14 7.07
CA THR A 263 20.75 -7.45 5.74
C THR A 263 22.25 -7.74 5.79
N GLU A 264 23.02 -6.95 6.55
CA GLU A 264 24.44 -7.22 6.79
C GLU A 264 24.68 -8.47 7.65
N ALA A 265 23.86 -8.72 8.67
CA ALA A 265 23.96 -9.93 9.50
C ALA A 265 23.75 -11.20 8.65
N VAL A 266 22.71 -11.24 7.83
CA VAL A 266 22.39 -12.35 6.91
C VAL A 266 23.49 -12.54 5.86
N LYS A 267 23.95 -11.45 5.24
CA LYS A 267 25.06 -11.47 4.27
C LYS A 267 26.34 -12.08 4.85
N ASN A 268 26.64 -11.80 6.12
CA ASN A 268 27.82 -12.31 6.82
C ASN A 268 27.61 -13.71 7.41
N GLY A 269 26.43 -14.31 7.25
CA GLY A 269 26.10 -15.63 7.81
C GLY A 269 26.03 -15.64 9.35
N SER A 270 25.66 -14.50 9.95
CA SER A 270 25.57 -14.37 11.41
C SER A 270 24.43 -15.23 11.94
N LYS A 271 24.74 -16.08 12.92
CA LYS A 271 23.73 -16.91 13.61
C LYS A 271 23.06 -16.20 14.78
N ASP A 272 23.76 -15.24 15.38
CA ASP A 272 23.24 -14.47 16.50
C ASP A 272 22.58 -13.18 15.98
N LEU A 273 21.26 -13.12 16.10
CA LEU A 273 20.45 -11.95 15.76
C LEU A 273 19.92 -11.23 17.02
N SER A 274 20.30 -11.66 18.22
CA SER A 274 19.71 -11.21 19.50
C SER A 274 19.94 -9.72 19.83
N GLN A 275 20.96 -9.11 19.22
CA GLN A 275 21.33 -7.71 19.42
C GLN A 275 20.76 -6.78 18.35
N LEU A 276 20.00 -7.30 17.38
CA LEU A 276 19.39 -6.46 16.35
C LEU A 276 18.13 -5.79 16.90
N PRO A 277 18.00 -4.46 16.81
CA PRO A 277 16.81 -3.79 17.28
C PRO A 277 15.62 -4.14 16.39
N ASN A 278 14.40 -3.96 16.92
CA ASN A 278 13.15 -4.03 16.15
C ASN A 278 12.89 -5.39 15.47
N LEU A 279 13.49 -6.48 15.98
CA LEU A 279 13.49 -7.76 15.30
C LEU A 279 12.73 -8.84 16.08
N ILE A 280 11.90 -9.59 15.35
CA ILE A 280 11.43 -10.92 15.73
C ILE A 280 12.08 -11.91 14.77
N TYR A 281 12.64 -13.00 15.26
CA TYR A 281 13.33 -13.98 14.43
C TYR A 281 13.09 -15.41 14.90
N LYS A 282 13.29 -16.36 14.00
CA LYS A 282 13.25 -17.80 14.28
C LYS A 282 14.65 -18.40 14.17
N ASP A 283 15.01 -19.24 15.12
CA ASP A 283 16.21 -20.09 15.08
C ASP A 283 15.87 -21.53 15.53
N ASP A 284 16.90 -22.33 15.78
CA ASP A 284 16.78 -23.73 16.22
C ASP A 284 16.16 -23.88 17.62
N GLU A 285 16.23 -22.84 18.46
CA GLU A 285 15.69 -22.82 19.83
C GLU A 285 14.23 -22.32 19.88
N GLY A 286 13.78 -21.62 18.85
CA GLY A 286 12.39 -21.21 18.68
C GLY A 286 12.23 -19.84 18.03
N ILE A 287 11.14 -19.17 18.39
CA ILE A 287 10.84 -17.80 17.93
C ILE A 287 11.19 -16.84 19.07
N HIS A 288 11.96 -15.81 18.75
CA HIS A 288 12.49 -14.83 19.69
C HIS A 288 12.04 -13.42 19.30
N THR A 289 11.71 -12.62 20.30
CA THR A 289 11.44 -11.19 20.15
C THR A 289 12.53 -10.41 20.86
N ASN A 290 13.28 -9.61 20.10
CA ASN A 290 14.32 -8.77 20.68
C ASN A 290 13.72 -7.64 21.51
N LYS A 291 14.37 -7.36 22.64
CA LYS A 291 13.94 -6.31 23.58
C LYS A 291 14.40 -4.92 23.16
N GLU A 292 15.49 -4.84 22.40
CA GLU A 292 16.00 -3.56 21.92
C GLU A 292 15.11 -3.03 20.81
N VAL A 293 14.70 -1.79 20.96
CA VAL A 293 13.83 -1.10 20.02
C VAL A 293 14.46 0.25 19.72
N CYS A 294 14.55 0.61 18.43
CA CYS A 294 15.10 1.89 17.99
C CYS A 294 14.16 2.61 17.05
N SER A 295 14.31 3.93 16.99
CA SER A 295 13.65 4.76 15.99
C SER A 295 14.70 5.41 15.10
N GLU A 296 14.29 5.83 13.91
CA GLU A 296 15.23 6.40 12.94
C GLU A 296 15.56 7.86 13.26
N ALA A 297 16.82 8.22 13.02
CA ALA A 297 17.23 9.62 13.01
C ALA A 297 16.81 10.25 11.67
N LEU A 298 15.65 10.94 11.65
CA LEU A 298 15.10 11.54 10.41
C LEU A 298 16.07 12.47 9.66
N ALA A 299 16.98 13.13 10.39
CA ALA A 299 18.00 14.00 9.81
C ALA A 299 19.10 13.24 9.03
N GLU A 300 19.26 11.93 9.31
CA GLU A 300 20.26 11.07 8.69
C GLU A 300 19.67 10.21 7.55
N LEU A 301 18.33 10.13 7.47
CA LEU A 301 17.66 9.36 6.41
C LEU A 301 17.80 10.06 5.05
N PRO A 302 18.30 9.36 4.01
CA PRO A 302 18.34 9.87 2.65
C PRO A 302 16.93 10.00 2.06
N PRO A 303 16.77 10.79 0.97
CA PRO A 303 15.51 10.81 0.23
C PRO A 303 15.16 9.40 -0.30
N PRO A 304 13.87 9.05 -0.40
CA PRO A 304 13.43 7.76 -0.92
C PRO A 304 13.92 7.50 -2.34
N ASP A 305 14.25 6.24 -2.63
CA ASP A 305 14.78 5.82 -3.92
C ASP A 305 13.79 4.94 -4.70
N PHE A 306 13.10 5.53 -5.66
CA PHE A 306 12.10 4.88 -6.51
C PHE A 306 12.70 4.13 -7.71
N ASP A 307 14.03 4.10 -7.88
CA ASP A 307 14.64 3.42 -9.02
C ASP A 307 14.28 1.93 -9.04
N GLY A 308 13.85 1.46 -10.22
CA GLY A 308 13.42 0.08 -10.47
C GLY A 308 11.91 -0.16 -10.34
N LEU A 309 11.15 0.80 -9.81
CA LEU A 309 9.68 0.70 -9.80
C LEU A 309 9.08 1.09 -11.15
N PRO A 310 7.93 0.51 -11.55
CA PRO A 310 7.26 0.81 -12.81
C PRO A 310 6.41 2.10 -12.70
N LEU A 311 7.08 3.25 -12.60
CA LEU A 311 6.46 4.56 -12.30
C LEU A 311 5.42 5.01 -13.34
N GLU A 312 5.46 4.46 -14.55
CA GLU A 312 4.52 4.71 -15.64
C GLU A 312 3.24 3.85 -15.57
N LYS A 313 3.20 2.82 -14.71
CA LYS A 313 2.06 1.89 -14.61
C LYS A 313 0.96 2.35 -13.65
N TYR A 314 1.21 3.35 -12.79
CA TYR A 314 0.19 3.87 -11.87
C TYR A 314 -1.00 4.45 -12.64
N PHE A 315 -2.22 4.23 -12.15
CA PHE A 315 -3.48 4.54 -12.82
C PHE A 315 -3.89 6.01 -12.61
N VAL A 316 -2.97 6.92 -12.89
CA VAL A 316 -3.13 8.36 -12.78
C VAL A 316 -2.40 9.08 -13.92
N PRO A 317 -2.84 10.27 -14.34
CA PRO A 317 -2.28 10.97 -15.49
C PRO A 317 -0.88 11.56 -15.25
N ASN A 318 -0.48 11.72 -13.98
CA ASN A 318 0.82 12.25 -13.62
C ASN A 318 1.41 11.40 -12.50
N LEU A 319 2.71 11.14 -12.57
CA LEU A 319 3.44 10.45 -11.50
C LEU A 319 3.38 11.27 -10.20
N ILE A 320 2.81 10.70 -9.15
CA ILE A 320 2.80 11.27 -7.80
C ILE A 320 3.85 10.52 -6.98
N LEU A 321 4.74 11.25 -6.30
CA LEU A 321 5.69 10.64 -5.37
C LEU A 321 5.24 10.85 -3.93
N PRO A 322 5.13 9.77 -3.13
CA PRO A 322 4.95 9.93 -1.69
C PRO A 322 6.22 10.47 -1.06
N TYR A 323 6.05 11.24 0.00
CA TYR A 323 7.13 11.80 0.80
C TYR A 323 6.70 11.90 2.25
N LEU A 324 7.60 11.59 3.17
CA LEU A 324 7.32 11.63 4.60
C LEU A 324 8.23 12.67 5.28
N ALA A 325 7.64 13.79 5.70
CA ALA A 325 8.37 14.87 6.37
C ALA A 325 8.50 14.65 7.89
N THR A 326 7.61 13.85 8.47
CA THR A 326 7.44 13.63 9.89
C THR A 326 7.18 12.17 10.22
N ARG A 327 7.53 11.74 11.44
CA ARG A 327 7.14 10.44 11.98
C ARG A 327 6.32 10.64 13.24
N GLY A 328 5.28 9.81 13.41
CA GLY A 328 4.29 9.97 14.45
C GLY A 328 3.36 11.17 14.22
N CYS A 329 2.50 11.44 15.20
CA CYS A 329 1.53 12.53 15.15
C CYS A 329 1.77 13.49 16.33
N TYR A 330 1.92 14.78 16.06
CA TYR A 330 2.17 15.80 17.09
C TYR A 330 1.00 15.92 18.10
N TRP A 331 -0.20 15.49 17.69
CA TRP A 331 -1.36 15.47 18.58
C TRP A 331 -1.35 14.26 19.52
N GLY A 332 -1.16 13.06 18.97
CA GLY A 332 -0.95 11.80 19.72
C GLY A 332 -2.02 11.37 20.74
N ARG A 333 -3.14 12.09 20.89
CA ARG A 333 -4.10 11.87 21.98
C ARG A 333 -5.48 11.35 21.57
N CYS A 334 -5.77 11.25 20.27
CA CYS A 334 -7.06 10.78 19.80
C CYS A 334 -7.37 9.38 20.34
N THR A 335 -8.47 9.20 21.08
CA THR A 335 -8.78 7.96 21.81
C THR A 335 -9.16 6.77 20.92
N PHE A 336 -9.48 7.04 19.65
CA PHE A 336 -9.77 6.02 18.64
C PHE A 336 -8.55 5.62 17.80
N CYS A 337 -7.44 6.37 17.91
CA CYS A 337 -6.33 6.29 16.97
C CYS A 337 -5.27 5.31 17.48
N ASP A 338 -4.77 4.46 16.61
CA ASP A 338 -3.75 3.46 16.91
C ASP A 338 -2.39 3.73 16.23
N HIS A 339 -2.24 4.87 15.54
CA HIS A 339 -1.01 5.23 14.82
C HIS A 339 0.20 5.36 15.76
N PHE A 340 -0.02 5.68 17.03
CA PHE A 340 1.04 5.73 18.04
C PHE A 340 1.72 4.37 18.28
N GLN A 341 1.08 3.24 17.90
CA GLN A 341 1.67 1.92 18.05
C GLN A 341 2.80 1.64 17.04
N GLY A 342 2.84 2.38 15.93
CA GLY A 342 3.85 2.23 14.89
C GLY A 342 5.19 2.91 15.21
N TYR A 343 5.17 3.91 16.09
CA TYR A 343 6.33 4.76 16.38
C TYR A 343 6.72 4.66 17.85
N VAL A 344 7.98 4.35 18.10
CA VAL A 344 8.50 4.12 19.46
C VAL A 344 8.85 5.45 20.10
N GLU A 345 9.65 6.24 19.39
CA GLU A 345 9.84 7.64 19.68
C GLU A 345 8.70 8.42 19.02
N GLY A 346 8.02 9.29 19.78
CA GLY A 346 6.82 10.00 19.35
C GLY A 346 7.04 10.95 18.16
N PHE A 347 6.33 12.08 18.15
CA PHE A 347 6.37 12.99 17.01
C PHE A 347 7.77 13.57 16.74
N ARG A 348 8.25 13.44 15.51
CA ARG A 348 9.52 13.97 15.01
C ARG A 348 9.35 14.54 13.60
N THR A 349 10.17 15.51 13.24
CA THR A 349 10.07 16.24 11.96
C THR A 349 11.45 16.52 11.36
N LYS A 350 11.55 16.37 10.04
CA LYS A 350 12.71 16.85 9.27
C LYS A 350 12.76 18.37 9.28
N GLN A 351 13.96 18.93 9.13
CA GLN A 351 14.11 20.37 8.98
C GLN A 351 13.63 20.84 7.61
N VAL A 352 13.12 22.07 7.53
CA VAL A 352 12.59 22.65 6.28
C VAL A 352 13.63 22.63 5.15
N ASP A 353 14.89 22.98 5.45
CA ASP A 353 15.97 22.97 4.46
C ASP A 353 16.23 21.57 3.88
N GLN A 354 16.15 20.54 4.73
CA GLN A 354 16.30 19.15 4.32
C GLN A 354 15.14 18.75 3.39
N ILE A 355 13.89 19.06 3.79
CA ILE A 355 12.70 18.75 3.00
C ILE A 355 12.79 19.39 1.61
N ILE A 356 13.16 20.66 1.53
CA ILE A 356 13.31 21.36 0.25
C ILE A 356 14.38 20.73 -0.63
N GLY A 357 15.54 20.41 -0.06
CA GLY A 357 16.63 19.74 -0.78
C GLY A 357 16.21 18.39 -1.35
N GLU A 358 15.51 17.59 -0.55
CA GLU A 358 15.00 16.28 -0.95
C GLU A 358 13.91 16.38 -2.02
N ILE A 359 12.91 17.26 -1.87
CA ILE A 359 11.86 17.46 -2.87
C ILE A 359 12.45 17.96 -4.19
N LYS A 360 13.42 18.88 -4.15
CA LYS A 360 14.12 19.34 -5.35
C LYS A 360 14.84 18.18 -6.04
N HIS A 361 15.58 17.38 -5.28
CA HIS A 361 16.27 16.20 -5.80
C HIS A 361 15.30 15.21 -6.45
N LEU A 362 14.20 14.86 -5.78
CA LEU A 362 13.19 13.92 -6.29
C LEU A 362 12.51 14.47 -7.55
N LYS A 363 12.17 15.76 -7.57
CA LYS A 363 11.58 16.44 -8.74
C LYS A 363 12.49 16.34 -9.96
N GLU A 364 13.77 16.64 -9.78
CA GLU A 364 14.77 16.60 -10.85
C GLU A 364 15.06 15.17 -11.31
N LYS A 365 15.22 14.22 -10.37
CA LYS A 365 15.56 12.82 -10.66
C LYS A 365 14.46 12.09 -11.42
N TYR A 366 13.20 12.23 -10.99
CA TYR A 366 12.07 11.48 -11.55
C TYR A 366 11.19 12.30 -12.51
N GLY A 367 11.54 13.57 -12.76
CA GLY A 367 10.85 14.40 -13.75
C GLY A 367 9.40 14.71 -13.39
N THR A 368 9.04 14.69 -12.10
CA THR A 368 7.68 15.00 -11.63
C THR A 368 7.65 16.20 -10.70
N ARG A 369 6.51 16.89 -10.68
CA ARG A 369 6.23 17.98 -9.77
C ARG A 369 5.11 17.67 -8.78
N PHE A 370 4.57 16.45 -8.76
CA PHE A 370 3.45 16.06 -7.92
C PHE A 370 3.92 15.24 -6.72
N PHE A 371 3.56 15.70 -5.52
CA PHE A 371 4.00 15.10 -4.26
C PHE A 371 2.84 14.88 -3.30
N HIS A 372 2.79 13.70 -2.69
CA HIS A 372 1.89 13.41 -1.57
C HIS A 372 2.72 13.35 -0.28
N PHE A 373 2.51 14.29 0.62
CA PHE A 373 3.08 14.25 1.96
C PHE A 373 2.27 13.30 2.83
N THR A 374 2.72 12.05 2.94
CA THR A 374 2.01 10.91 3.56
C THR A 374 2.12 10.90 5.08
N ASP A 375 2.35 12.07 5.69
CA ASP A 375 2.43 12.28 7.12
C ASP A 375 1.11 11.96 7.82
N GLU A 376 1.18 11.40 9.04
CA GLU A 376 0.00 11.04 9.85
C GLU A 376 -0.90 12.25 10.14
N SER A 377 -0.26 13.38 10.44
CA SER A 377 -0.90 14.67 10.54
C SER A 377 0.15 15.76 10.41
N TYR A 378 0.04 16.55 9.35
CA TYR A 378 1.00 17.59 9.04
C TYR A 378 0.96 18.70 10.10
N PRO A 379 2.10 19.05 10.73
CA PRO A 379 2.12 20.03 11.81
C PRO A 379 1.87 21.47 11.31
N PRO A 380 1.08 22.29 12.02
CA PRO A 380 0.77 23.67 11.61
C PRO A 380 2.00 24.55 11.39
N ALA A 381 3.01 24.42 12.25
CA ALA A 381 4.24 25.20 12.13
C ALA A 381 5.06 24.79 10.90
N LEU A 382 5.08 23.50 10.56
CA LEU A 382 5.75 23.01 9.35
C LEU A 382 4.96 23.42 8.10
N PHE A 383 3.63 23.30 8.14
CA PHE A 383 2.72 23.73 7.09
C PHE A 383 2.99 25.18 6.66
N GLN A 384 3.00 26.12 7.61
CA GLN A 384 3.26 27.53 7.32
C GLN A 384 4.67 27.77 6.77
N LYS A 385 5.70 27.22 7.44
CA LYS A 385 7.10 27.45 7.07
C LYS A 385 7.47 26.85 5.73
N LEU A 386 6.99 25.62 5.46
CA LEU A 386 7.28 24.94 4.20
C LEU A 386 6.57 25.63 3.05
N SER A 387 5.29 26.03 3.20
CA SER A 387 4.58 26.76 2.15
C SER A 387 5.30 28.04 1.75
N ARG A 388 5.77 28.84 2.71
CA ARG A 388 6.58 30.02 2.42
C ARG A 388 7.88 29.68 1.70
N ARG A 389 8.61 28.68 2.18
CA ARG A 389 9.88 28.30 1.58
C ARG A 389 9.73 27.76 0.15
N LEU A 390 8.64 27.04 -0.14
CA LEU A 390 8.32 26.56 -1.49
C LEU A 390 8.09 27.72 -2.48
N ILE A 391 7.47 28.81 -2.03
CA ILE A 391 7.27 30.05 -2.82
C ILE A 391 8.61 30.75 -3.03
N ASP A 392 9.37 30.98 -1.96
CA ASP A 392 10.64 31.72 -1.99
C ASP A 392 11.66 31.05 -2.94
N ASP A 393 11.74 29.72 -2.88
CA ASP A 393 12.64 28.93 -3.73
C ASP A 393 12.04 28.64 -5.13
N LYS A 394 10.81 29.10 -5.39
CA LYS A 394 10.06 28.92 -6.64
C LYS A 394 10.05 27.46 -7.10
N LEU A 395 9.85 26.54 -6.14
CA LEU A 395 10.04 25.12 -6.38
C LEU A 395 9.00 24.54 -7.36
N ASP A 396 7.86 25.22 -7.54
CA ASP A 396 6.85 24.92 -8.54
C ASP A 396 6.44 23.43 -8.53
N ILE A 397 5.82 23.03 -7.40
CA ILE A 397 5.27 21.68 -7.19
C ILE A 397 3.74 21.75 -7.06
N ALA A 398 3.09 20.60 -7.11
CA ALA A 398 1.71 20.41 -6.72
C ALA A 398 1.70 19.39 -5.58
N TRP A 399 1.08 19.71 -4.46
CA TRP A 399 1.18 18.85 -3.28
C TRP A 399 -0.10 18.75 -2.45
N THR A 400 -0.13 17.73 -1.61
CA THR A 400 -1.23 17.39 -0.71
C THR A 400 -0.71 16.72 0.55
N THR A 401 -1.50 16.75 1.63
CA THR A 401 -1.19 16.07 2.89
C THR A 401 -2.44 15.79 3.72
N HIS A 402 -2.28 15.04 4.80
CA HIS A 402 -3.28 14.87 5.85
C HIS A 402 -3.06 15.90 6.96
N MET A 403 -4.12 16.55 7.41
CA MET A 403 -4.02 17.47 8.54
C MET A 403 -5.23 17.45 9.45
N ARG A 404 -5.03 18.02 10.63
CA ARG A 404 -6.10 18.34 11.56
C ARG A 404 -6.56 19.77 11.33
N PHE A 405 -7.80 20.06 11.72
CA PHE A 405 -8.26 21.44 11.85
C PHE A 405 -7.61 22.08 13.08
N GLU A 406 -7.09 23.29 12.88
CA GLU A 406 -6.14 23.90 13.80
C GLU A 406 -6.50 25.37 14.05
N GLU A 407 -6.54 25.77 15.32
CA GLU A 407 -6.81 27.16 15.73
C GLU A 407 -5.64 28.09 15.39
N SER A 408 -4.45 27.53 15.18
CA SER A 408 -3.26 28.27 14.75
C SER A 408 -3.26 28.62 13.26
N LEU A 409 -4.27 28.17 12.50
CA LEU A 409 -4.40 28.39 11.05
C LEU A 409 -5.61 29.27 10.69
N LEU A 410 -6.01 30.17 11.58
CA LEU A 410 -7.15 31.07 11.38
C LEU A 410 -6.78 32.41 10.70
N GLU A 411 -5.63 32.46 10.03
CA GLU A 411 -5.14 33.63 9.32
C GLU A 411 -5.28 33.44 7.80
N GLU A 412 -6.01 34.34 7.14
CA GLU A 412 -6.30 34.25 5.70
C GLU A 412 -5.01 34.23 4.84
N GLN A 413 -3.98 34.96 5.26
CA GLN A 413 -2.71 35.01 4.54
C GLN A 413 -2.03 33.65 4.47
N VAL A 414 -2.12 32.83 5.53
CA VAL A 414 -1.56 31.47 5.55
C VAL A 414 -2.16 30.63 4.43
N TRP A 415 -3.48 30.68 4.25
CA TRP A 415 -4.17 29.90 3.21
C TRP A 415 -3.83 30.38 1.79
N LYS A 416 -3.62 31.69 1.59
CA LYS A 416 -3.12 32.23 0.32
C LYS A 416 -1.72 31.70 0.00
N ASP A 417 -0.83 31.69 1.00
CA ASP A 417 0.54 31.19 0.84
C ASP A 417 0.55 29.68 0.56
N VAL A 418 -0.32 28.93 1.24
CA VAL A 418 -0.46 27.49 1.01
C VAL A 418 -0.92 27.21 -0.41
N ALA A 419 -1.93 27.93 -0.90
CA ALA A 419 -2.40 27.80 -2.28
C ALA A 419 -1.31 28.19 -3.30
N GLU A 420 -0.61 29.32 -3.08
CA GLU A 420 0.49 29.79 -3.93
C GLU A 420 1.67 28.82 -3.94
N SER A 421 1.96 28.14 -2.82
CA SER A 421 2.99 27.10 -2.73
C SER A 421 2.69 25.84 -3.55
N GLY A 422 1.47 25.74 -4.11
CA GLY A 422 1.04 24.63 -4.95
C GLY A 422 0.20 23.57 -4.25
N CYS A 423 -0.27 23.82 -3.02
CA CYS A 423 -1.20 22.90 -2.36
C CYS A 423 -2.50 22.81 -3.18
N LYS A 424 -2.90 21.60 -3.56
CA LYS A 424 -4.10 21.38 -4.36
C LYS A 424 -5.27 20.90 -3.53
N TYR A 425 -4.99 20.05 -2.56
CA TYR A 425 -6.03 19.47 -1.75
C TYR A 425 -5.51 18.98 -0.39
N LEU A 426 -6.41 18.91 0.59
CA LEU A 426 -6.09 18.52 1.96
C LEU A 426 -7.10 17.49 2.48
N HIS A 427 -6.56 16.39 3.03
CA HIS A 427 -7.35 15.44 3.80
C HIS A 427 -7.46 15.92 5.24
N PHE A 428 -8.67 16.28 5.67
CA PHE A 428 -8.92 16.71 7.02
C PHE A 428 -9.53 15.58 7.84
N GLY A 429 -8.92 15.23 8.96
CA GLY A 429 -9.64 14.49 9.98
C GLY A 429 -10.76 15.36 10.53
N TYR A 430 -12.00 15.11 10.17
CA TYR A 430 -13.19 15.80 10.68
C TYR A 430 -13.81 15.02 11.85
N GLU A 431 -13.95 13.71 11.70
CA GLU A 431 -14.60 12.73 12.59
C GLU A 431 -16.06 13.01 12.92
N SER A 432 -16.38 14.18 13.48
CA SER A 432 -17.70 14.48 14.01
C SER A 432 -18.04 15.97 13.94
N GLY A 433 -19.29 16.27 13.58
CA GLY A 433 -19.88 17.60 13.71
C GLY A 433 -20.43 17.92 15.10
N ASN A 434 -20.21 17.06 16.09
CA ASN A 434 -20.70 17.25 17.45
C ASN A 434 -19.55 17.58 18.41
N GLN A 435 -19.54 18.79 18.96
CA GLN A 435 -18.48 19.26 19.85
C GLN A 435 -18.27 18.37 21.09
N ARG A 436 -19.34 17.76 21.62
CA ARG A 436 -19.25 16.82 22.75
C ARG A 436 -18.52 15.54 22.34
N VAL A 437 -18.84 15.00 21.16
CA VAL A 437 -18.18 13.79 20.62
C VAL A 437 -16.70 14.07 20.35
N LEU A 438 -16.35 15.20 19.72
CA LEU A 438 -14.96 15.60 19.49
C LEU A 438 -14.14 15.71 20.80
N LYS A 439 -14.78 16.13 21.90
CA LYS A 439 -14.15 16.14 23.24
C LYS A 439 -13.94 14.73 23.78
N LEU A 440 -14.91 13.82 23.60
CA LEU A 440 -14.77 12.41 24.02
C LEU A 440 -13.69 11.67 23.23
N MET A 441 -13.51 12.03 21.95
CA MET A 441 -12.41 11.54 21.11
C MET A 441 -11.03 12.08 21.54
N ASP A 442 -10.96 13.02 22.48
CA ASP A 442 -9.78 13.84 22.81
C ASP A 442 -9.09 14.42 21.56
N LYS A 443 -9.91 14.85 20.60
CA LYS A 443 -9.42 15.53 19.40
C LYS A 443 -9.12 16.99 19.70
N ALA A 444 -9.82 17.59 20.65
CA ALA A 444 -9.74 19.00 21.05
C ALA A 444 -9.79 20.05 19.91
N THR A 445 -10.35 19.68 18.77
CA THR A 445 -10.73 20.62 17.72
C THR A 445 -12.08 21.26 18.06
N LYS A 446 -12.23 22.56 17.81
CA LYS A 446 -13.51 23.26 17.94
C LYS A 446 -14.23 23.41 16.59
N LEU A 447 -15.57 23.35 16.60
CA LEU A 447 -16.37 23.43 15.37
C LEU A 447 -16.21 24.76 14.61
N ASP A 448 -16.00 25.87 15.31
CA ASP A 448 -15.72 27.19 14.72
C ASP A 448 -14.39 27.22 13.98
N ALA A 449 -13.37 26.55 14.50
CA ALA A 449 -12.10 26.37 13.82
C ALA A 449 -12.26 25.49 12.58
N ILE A 450 -13.07 24.43 12.63
CA ILE A 450 -13.38 23.60 11.46
C ILE A 450 -14.02 24.44 10.36
N GLU A 451 -15.10 25.17 10.70
CA GLU A 451 -15.81 26.03 9.76
C GLU A 451 -14.88 27.07 9.12
N THR A 452 -14.07 27.73 9.95
CA THR A 452 -13.15 28.79 9.47
C THR A 452 -12.05 28.23 8.58
N ASN A 453 -11.40 27.12 8.97
CA ASN A 453 -10.37 26.47 8.17
C ASN A 453 -10.92 26.02 6.81
N LEU A 454 -12.10 25.36 6.79
CA LEU A 454 -12.76 24.92 5.54
C LEU A 454 -13.13 26.08 4.63
N ARG A 455 -13.68 27.17 5.21
CA ARG A 455 -14.02 28.38 4.44
C ARG A 455 -12.77 28.98 3.82
N MET A 456 -11.74 29.25 4.62
CA MET A 456 -10.52 29.92 4.15
C MET A 456 -9.75 29.09 3.12
N SER A 457 -9.63 27.78 3.32
CA SER A 457 -8.99 26.89 2.35
C SER A 457 -9.78 26.83 1.04
N SER A 458 -11.10 26.76 1.11
CA SER A 458 -11.96 26.77 -0.08
C SER A 458 -11.90 28.10 -0.84
N GLU A 459 -11.90 29.23 -0.13
CA GLU A 459 -11.76 30.58 -0.71
C GLU A 459 -10.39 30.77 -1.37
N ALA A 460 -9.34 30.13 -0.85
CA ALA A 460 -8.01 30.09 -1.44
C ALA A 460 -7.89 29.13 -2.65
N GLY A 461 -8.94 28.35 -2.96
CA GLY A 461 -8.96 27.41 -4.08
C GLY A 461 -8.35 26.05 -3.78
N ILE A 462 -8.21 25.68 -2.50
CA ILE A 462 -7.72 24.37 -2.05
C ILE A 462 -8.93 23.44 -1.86
N TRP A 463 -8.89 22.25 -2.45
CA TRP A 463 -9.96 21.26 -2.27
C TRP A 463 -9.87 20.61 -0.88
N ASN A 464 -11.02 20.43 -0.23
CA ASN A 464 -11.10 19.86 1.11
C ASN A 464 -11.71 18.46 1.04
N HIS A 465 -11.07 17.48 1.67
CA HIS A 465 -11.61 16.15 1.90
C HIS A 465 -11.81 15.90 3.40
N PRO A 466 -12.98 16.22 3.98
CA PRO A 466 -13.27 15.98 5.38
C PRO A 466 -13.65 14.50 5.61
N MET A 467 -12.83 13.78 6.37
CA MET A 467 -13.06 12.39 6.74
C MET A 467 -13.82 12.33 8.07
N GLY A 468 -15.00 11.73 8.07
CA GLY A 468 -15.85 11.60 9.26
C GLY A 468 -16.38 10.18 9.44
N PHE A 469 -16.67 9.80 10.68
CA PHE A 469 -17.25 8.49 10.97
C PHE A 469 -18.32 8.57 12.06
N PHE A 470 -19.26 7.65 12.01
CA PHE A 470 -20.33 7.50 12.99
C PHE A 470 -20.06 6.30 13.90
N GLY A 471 -20.71 6.26 15.06
CA GLY A 471 -20.64 5.11 15.98
C GLY A 471 -19.59 5.21 17.08
N PHE A 472 -18.85 6.33 17.19
CA PHE A 472 -18.04 6.59 18.38
C PHE A 472 -18.95 6.72 19.63
N PRO A 473 -18.60 6.11 20.78
CA PRO A 473 -19.43 6.20 21.99
C PRO A 473 -19.63 7.65 22.44
N GLY A 474 -20.87 8.15 22.40
CA GLY A 474 -21.13 9.55 22.73
C GLY A 474 -22.51 10.04 22.41
#